data_AF-A0A967HE14-F1
#
_entry.id   AF-A0A967HE14-F1
#
_cell.length_a   1.000
_cell.length_b   1.000
_cell.length_c   1.000
_cell.angle_alpha   90.00
_cell.angle_beta   90.00
_cell.angle_gamma   90.00
#
_symmetry.space_group_name_H-M   'P 1'
#
loop_
_entity.id
_entity.type
_entity.pdbx_description
1 polymer ?
#
loop_
_entity_poly.entity_id
_entity_poly.type
_entity_poly.pdbx_seq_one_letter_code
_entity_poly.pdbx_strand_id
1 'polypeptide(L)'
;MTVLTAFELVAVLVTLTALLGWVNERWLGITPVVGVTMGGLIISLALLLAGYLGLGGVGTEFAEGILARLDFDELLLHGLLGALLFAGALEIQIEEL
;
A
#
# COMPACT_ATOMS: atom_id res chain seq x y z
N MET A 1 2.38 17.12 -18.04
CA MET A 1 2.97 15.97 -17.32
C MET A 1 3.26 16.43 -15.90
N THR A 2 2.26 16.38 -15.02
CA THR A 2 2.43 16.76 -13.61
C THR A 2 3.11 15.62 -12.88
N VAL A 3 4.34 15.84 -12.44
CA VAL A 3 5.12 14.87 -11.68
C VAL A 3 4.51 14.80 -10.27
N LEU A 4 4.05 13.63 -9.84
CA LEU A 4 3.63 13.42 -8.45
C LEU A 4 4.83 13.64 -7.53
N THR A 5 4.71 14.58 -6.60
CA THR A 5 5.68 14.79 -5.53
C THR A 5 5.62 13.64 -4.52
N ALA A 6 6.67 13.46 -3.71
CA ALA A 6 6.68 12.44 -2.65
C ALA A 6 5.50 12.59 -1.68
N PHE A 7 5.07 13.83 -1.42
CA PHE A 7 3.89 14.10 -0.60
C PHE A 7 2.59 13.63 -1.26
N GLU A 8 2.41 13.89 -2.56
CA GLU A 8 1.23 13.41 -3.29
C GLU A 8 1.22 11.88 -3.42
N LEU A 9 2.38 11.24 -3.58
CA LEU A 9 2.50 9.78 -3.55
C LEU A 9 2.04 9.21 -2.20
N VAL A 10 2.54 9.75 -1.09
CA VAL A 10 2.11 9.35 0.25
C VAL A 10 0.62 9.61 0.44
N ALA A 11 0.09 10.74 -0.02
CA ALA A 11 -1.34 11.05 0.06
C ALA A 11 -2.19 10.02 -0.71
N VAL A 12 -1.79 9.64 -1.92
CA VAL A 12 -2.46 8.58 -2.70
C VAL A 12 -2.38 7.24 -1.98
N LEU A 13 -1.22 6.85 -1.47
CA LEU A 13 -1.03 5.58 -0.75
C LEU A 13 -1.86 5.52 0.54
N VAL A 14 -1.91 6.60 1.33
CA VAL A 14 -2.72 6.69 2.55
C VAL A 14 -4.21 6.64 2.22
N THR A 15 -4.65 7.38 1.20
CA THR A 15 -6.07 7.38 0.78
C THR A 15 -6.49 6.00 0.27
N LEU A 16 -5.63 5.33 -0.51
CA LEU A 16 -5.87 3.97 -0.99
C LEU A 16 -5.94 2.97 0.17
N THR A 17 -5.02 3.08 1.13
CA THR A 17 -4.99 2.23 2.33
C THR A 17 -6.25 2.44 3.18
N ALA A 18 -6.69 3.68 3.37
CA ALA A 18 -7.92 4.01 4.09
C ALA A 18 -9.17 3.49 3.37
N LEU A 19 -9.23 3.60 2.04
CA LEU A 19 -10.31 3.02 1.23
C LEU A 19 -10.34 1.50 1.36
N LEU A 20 -9.20 0.83 1.24
CA LEU A 20 -9.10 -0.62 1.39
C LEU A 20 -9.48 -1.07 2.81
N GLY A 21 -9.04 -0.34 3.83
CA GLY A 21 -9.40 -0.58 5.23
C GLY A 21 -10.90 -0.39 5.48
N TRP A 22 -11.51 0.67 4.92
CA TRP A 22 -12.94 0.89 5.02
C TRP A 22 -13.76 -0.21 4.31
N VAL A 23 -13.34 -0.62 3.11
CA VAL A 23 -13.96 -1.75 2.40
C VAL A 23 -13.83 -3.04 3.22
N ASN A 24 -12.66 -3.28 3.82
CA ASN A 24 -12.43 -4.45 4.68
C ASN A 24 -13.35 -4.47 5.91
N GLU A 25 -13.43 -3.36 6.66
CA GLU A 25 -14.32 -3.28 7.83
C GLU A 25 -15.80 -3.43 7.45
N ARG A 26 -16.19 -2.86 6.30
CA ARG A 26 -17.60 -2.84 5.88
C ARG A 26 -18.10 -4.21 5.40
N TRP A 27 -17.24 -5.07 4.84
CA TRP A 27 -17.65 -6.32 4.18
C TRP A 27 -17.11 -7.61 4.83
N LEU A 28 -15.92 -7.59 5.46
CA LEU A 28 -15.22 -8.82 5.87
C LEU A 28 -15.14 -9.00 7.39
N GLY A 29 -15.05 -7.93 8.18
CA GLY A 29 -14.99 -8.03 9.65
C GLY A 29 -13.76 -8.79 10.19
N ILE A 30 -12.70 -8.91 9.37
CA ILE A 30 -11.42 -9.56 9.71
C ILE A 30 -10.41 -8.48 10.15
N THR A 31 -9.43 -8.85 11.00
CA THR A 31 -8.29 -8.01 11.42
C THR A 31 -7.82 -7.09 10.29
N PRO A 32 -7.73 -5.75 10.52
CA PRO A 32 -7.52 -4.75 9.47
C PRO A 32 -6.35 -5.05 8.51
N VAL A 33 -5.26 -5.61 9.05
CA VAL A 33 -4.04 -5.96 8.30
C VAL A 33 -4.33 -7.01 7.20
N VAL A 34 -5.09 -8.06 7.51
CA VAL A 34 -5.39 -9.15 6.56
C VAL A 34 -6.23 -8.62 5.39
N GLY A 35 -7.16 -7.72 5.68
CA GLY A 35 -8.03 -7.10 4.68
C GLY A 35 -7.30 -6.25 3.65
N VAL A 36 -6.38 -5.41 4.11
CA VAL A 36 -5.59 -4.55 3.22
C VAL A 36 -4.69 -5.39 2.32
N THR A 37 -4.01 -6.41 2.86
CA THR A 37 -3.16 -7.31 2.06
C THR A 37 -3.97 -8.12 1.05
N MET A 38 -5.14 -8.64 1.43
CA MET A 38 -6.02 -9.38 0.53
C MET A 38 -6.62 -8.47 -0.56
N GLY A 39 -6.97 -7.22 -0.23
CA GLY A 39 -7.40 -6.21 -1.19
C GLY A 39 -6.32 -5.93 -2.24
N GLY A 40 -5.06 -5.79 -1.82
CA GLY A 40 -3.92 -5.65 -2.73
C GLY A 40 -3.76 -6.85 -3.66
N LEU A 41 -3.92 -8.07 -3.14
CA LEU A 41 -3.86 -9.30 -3.94
C LEU A 41 -4.96 -9.34 -5.01
N ILE A 42 -6.20 -9.01 -4.63
CA ILE A 42 -7.35 -8.99 -5.56
C ILE A 42 -7.12 -7.95 -6.66
N ILE A 43 -6.64 -6.75 -6.30
CA ILE A 43 -6.32 -5.70 -7.27
C ILE A 43 -5.22 -6.18 -8.23
N SER A 44 -4.17 -6.81 -7.72
CA SER A 44 -3.10 -7.38 -8.55
C SER A 44 -3.62 -8.42 -9.54
N LEU A 45 -4.50 -9.32 -9.07
CA LEU A 45 -5.11 -10.33 -9.93
C LEU A 45 -6.05 -9.72 -10.98
N ALA A 46 -6.83 -8.70 -10.60
CA ALA A 46 -7.71 -7.98 -11.51
C ALA A 46 -6.93 -7.25 -12.61
N LEU A 47 -5.79 -6.63 -12.26
CA LEU A 47 -4.89 -6.00 -13.23
C LEU A 47 -4.30 -7.02 -14.21
N LEU A 48 -3.92 -8.21 -13.72
CA LEU A 48 -3.42 -9.29 -14.57
C LEU A 48 -4.48 -9.76 -15.59
N LEU A 49 -5.73 -9.96 -15.14
CA LEU A 49 -6.84 -10.32 -16.01
C LEU A 49 -7.17 -9.21 -17.02
N ALA A 50 -7.16 -7.94 -16.58
CA ALA A 50 -7.38 -6.80 -17.46
C ALA A 50 -6.31 -6.70 -18.56
N GLY A 51 -5.05 -7.02 -18.23
CA GLY A 51 -3.97 -7.14 -19.20
C GLY A 51 -4.25 -8.23 -20.24
N TYR A 52 -4.73 -9.40 -19.83
CA TYR A 52 -5.06 -10.50 -20.74
C TYR A 52 -6.24 -10.19 -21.68
N LEU A 53 -7.22 -9.41 -21.21
CA LEU A 53 -8.38 -8.97 -22.00
C LEU A 53 -8.06 -7.86 -23.01
N GLY A 54 -6.80 -7.44 -23.14
CA GLY A 54 -6.38 -6.38 -24.06
C GLY A 54 -6.71 -4.96 -23.57
N LEU A 55 -7.17 -4.81 -22.32
CA LEU A 55 -7.43 -3.52 -21.66
C LEU A 55 -6.16 -2.93 -20.99
N GLY A 56 -5.01 -3.59 -21.17
CA GLY A 56 -3.75 -3.26 -20.51
C GLY A 56 -3.18 -1.87 -20.81
N GLY A 57 -3.66 -1.16 -21.84
CA GLY A 57 -3.12 0.16 -22.23
C GLY A 57 -3.53 1.33 -21.32
N VAL A 58 -4.56 1.19 -20.48
CA VAL A 58 -5.20 2.36 -19.83
C VAL A 58 -4.49 2.81 -18.53
N GLY A 59 -3.43 2.13 -18.08
CA GLY A 59 -2.74 2.53 -16.85
C GLY A 59 -1.34 2.00 -16.63
N THR A 60 -0.80 1.21 -17.57
CA THR A 60 0.55 0.61 -17.45
C THR A 60 1.63 1.67 -17.47
N GLU A 61 1.60 2.66 -18.37
CA GLU A 61 2.63 3.70 -18.41
C GLU A 61 2.68 4.55 -17.14
N PHE A 62 1.51 4.87 -16.58
CA PHE A 62 1.42 5.62 -15.32
C PHE A 62 1.90 4.78 -14.13
N ALA A 63 1.50 3.51 -14.07
CA ALA A 63 1.95 2.60 -13.03
C ALA A 63 3.46 2.34 -13.13
N GLU A 64 3.99 2.05 -14.32
CA GLU A 64 5.42 1.86 -14.56
C GLU A 64 6.24 3.11 -14.18
N GLY A 65 5.75 4.30 -14.53
CA GLY A 65 6.41 5.55 -14.16
C GLY A 65 6.47 5.79 -12.64
N ILE A 66 5.46 5.33 -11.89
CA ILE A 66 5.45 5.37 -10.42
C ILE A 66 6.35 4.29 -9.84
N LEU A 67 6.20 3.02 -10.28
CA LEU A 67 7.00 1.90 -9.79
C LEU A 67 8.49 2.09 -10.05
N ALA A 68 8.87 2.64 -11.20
CA ALA A 68 10.28 2.89 -11.54
C ALA A 68 10.94 3.96 -10.65
N ARG A 69 10.15 4.79 -9.97
CA ARG A 69 10.63 5.85 -9.06
C ARG A 69 10.50 5.48 -7.59
N LEU A 70 9.80 4.39 -7.29
CA LEU A 70 9.53 3.96 -5.94
C LEU A 70 10.63 2.99 -5.51
N ASP A 71 11.66 3.53 -4.86
CA ASP A 71 12.68 2.73 -4.18
C ASP A 71 12.11 2.28 -2.83
N PHE A 72 11.57 1.06 -2.81
CA PHE A 72 10.93 0.49 -1.64
C PHE A 72 11.93 0.24 -0.52
N ASP A 73 13.15 -0.17 -0.85
CA ASP A 73 14.23 -0.36 0.12
C ASP A 73 14.58 0.95 0.82
N GLU A 74 14.79 2.03 0.09
CA GLU A 74 15.07 3.34 0.68
C GLU A 74 13.90 3.84 1.53
N LEU A 75 12.67 3.73 1.02
CA LEU A 75 11.46 4.21 1.69
C LEU A 75 11.17 3.42 2.98
N LEU A 76 11.35 2.10 2.97
CA LEU A 76 11.13 1.27 4.15
C LEU A 76 12.31 1.23 5.09
N LEU A 77 13.50 0.84 4.62
CA LEU A 77 14.65 0.61 5.49
C LEU A 77 15.19 1.91 6.09
N HIS A 78 15.28 2.97 5.29
CA HIS A 78 15.82 4.25 5.73
C HIS A 78 14.73 5.25 6.18
N GLY A 79 13.50 5.12 5.65
CA GLY A 79 12.38 5.99 6.03
C GLY A 79 11.54 5.46 7.19
N LEU A 80 10.85 4.33 6.98
CA LEU A 80 9.76 3.88 7.86
C LEU A 80 10.20 2.91 8.97
N LEU A 81 11.28 2.14 8.79
CA LEU A 81 11.69 1.04 9.66
C LEU A 81 11.91 1.49 11.11
N GLY A 82 12.59 2.62 11.33
CA GLY A 82 12.80 3.15 12.67
C GLY A 82 11.50 3.48 13.41
N ALA A 83 10.53 4.07 12.69
CA ALA A 83 9.20 4.36 13.23
C ALA A 83 8.39 3.08 13.50
N LEU A 84 8.50 2.08 12.62
CA LEU A 84 7.85 0.78 12.80
C LEU A 84 8.44 0.00 13.99
N LEU A 85 9.76 0.01 14.16
CA LEU A 85 10.42 -0.60 15.33
C LEU A 85 10.06 0.13 16.63
N PHE A 86 9.91 1.45 16.60
CA PHE A 86 9.42 2.23 17.73
C PHE A 86 7.97 1.89 18.09
N ALA A 87 7.07 1.83 17.09
CA ALA A 87 5.69 1.44 17.30
C ALA A 87 5.58 0.01 17.86
N GLY A 88 6.37 -0.93 17.31
CA GLY A 88 6.45 -2.29 17.82
C GLY A 88 7.02 -2.36 19.23
N ALA A 89 7.97 -1.50 19.60
CA ALA A 89 8.49 -1.42 20.97
C ALA A 89 7.50 -0.81 21.97
N LEU A 90 6.62 0.10 21.53
CA LEU A 90 5.57 0.70 22.38
C LEU A 90 4.41 -0.27 22.66
N GLU A 91 4.17 -1.24 21.76
CA GLU A 91 3.19 -2.32 21.95
C GLU A 91 3.66 -3.37 22.97
N ILE A 92 4.97 -3.42 23.26
CA ILE A 92 5.53 -4.29 24.31
C ILE A 92 5.07 -3.75 25.67
N GLN A 93 4.20 -4.49 26.35
CA GLN A 93 3.80 -4.22 27.72
C GLN A 93 5.04 -4.31 28.62
N ILE A 94 5.54 -3.15 29.06
CA ILE A 94 6.65 -3.02 30.04
C ILE A 94 6.18 -3.42 31.46
N GLU A 95 5.11 -4.23 31.60
CA GLU A 95 4.48 -4.54 32.88
C GLU A 95 4.89 -5.93 33.43
N GLU A 96 5.81 -6.64 32.75
CA GLU A 96 6.42 -7.89 33.24
C GLU A 96 7.96 -7.80 33.42
N LEU A 97 8.45 -6.70 33.98
CA LEU A 97 9.82 -6.60 34.50
C LEU A 97 9.81 -6.11 35.96
#